data_AF-A0A1P8YLF1-F1
#
_entry.id   AF-A0A1P8YLF1-F1
#
_cell.length_a   1.000
_cell.length_b   1.000
_cell.length_c   1.000
_cell.angle_alpha   90.00
_cell.angle_beta   90.00
_cell.angle_gamma   90.00
#
_symmetry.space_group_name_H-M   'P 1'
#
loop_
_entity.id
_entity.type
_entity.pdbx_description
1 polymer ?
#
loop_
_entity_poly.entity_id
_entity_poly.type
_entity_poly.pdbx_seq_one_letter_code
_entity_poly.pdbx_strand_id
1 'polypeptide(L)'
;MGDRPFLMLGTDDEVHRPGGQDASWDEAWSRLVGWKRWLTVAGAGHASFTDIPALAERLGMPSGAALPISAALPGSRSVDLTRAYVGAFFDQHLRGVPQPLLDSPSPAYPEVRFNNP
;
A
#
# COMPACT_ATOMS: atom_id res chain seq x y z
N MET A 1 7.32 22.80 1.10
CA MET A 1 7.60 21.35 1.26
C MET A 1 6.28 20.65 0.94
N GLY A 2 6.20 19.79 -0.08
CA GLY A 2 4.94 19.08 -0.42
C GLY A 2 4.50 19.14 -1.89
N ASP A 3 5.30 19.75 -2.77
CA ASP A 3 5.12 19.84 -4.22
C ASP A 3 5.62 18.60 -4.98
N ARG A 4 6.55 17.84 -4.39
CA ARG A 4 7.07 16.60 -4.95
C ARG A 4 6.01 15.48 -4.91
N PRO A 5 5.97 14.59 -5.93
CA PRO A 5 5.08 13.43 -5.93
C PRO A 5 5.23 12.56 -4.68
N PHE A 6 4.11 12.12 -4.11
CA PHE A 6 4.11 11.28 -2.90
C PHE A 6 3.05 10.18 -2.98
N LEU A 7 3.44 8.94 -2.66
CA LEU A 7 2.54 7.80 -2.55
C LEU A 7 2.49 7.33 -1.10
N MET A 8 1.32 7.40 -0.47
CA MET A 8 1.00 6.75 0.79
C MET A 8 0.38 5.38 0.48
N LEU A 9 0.99 4.30 0.96
CA LEU A 9 0.55 2.92 0.73
C LEU A 9 0.56 2.16 2.06
N GLY A 10 -0.59 1.68 2.51
CA GLY A 10 -0.75 1.12 3.84
C GLY A 10 -1.87 0.10 3.96
N THR A 11 -2.16 -0.32 5.19
CA THR A 11 -3.18 -1.32 5.48
C THR A 11 -4.59 -0.72 5.38
N ASP A 12 -5.57 -1.48 4.89
CA ASP A 12 -6.97 -1.07 4.85
C ASP A 12 -7.70 -1.48 6.13
N ASP A 13 -7.32 -0.82 7.23
CA ASP A 13 -7.81 -1.06 8.59
C ASP A 13 -8.10 0.25 9.34
N GLU A 14 -8.26 0.19 10.66
CA GLU A 14 -8.50 1.38 11.49
C GLU A 14 -7.26 2.27 11.64
N VAL A 15 -6.07 1.85 11.20
CA VAL A 15 -4.82 2.59 11.40
C VAL A 15 -4.58 3.57 10.27
N HIS A 16 -4.58 3.11 9.01
CA HIS A 16 -4.14 3.92 7.86
C HIS A 16 -5.26 4.37 6.91
N ARG A 17 -6.54 4.14 7.23
CA ARG A 17 -7.65 4.79 6.51
C ARG A 17 -7.78 6.26 6.93
N PRO A 18 -8.44 7.12 6.14
CA PRO A 18 -8.75 8.49 6.56
C PRO A 18 -9.45 8.56 7.90
N GLY A 19 -8.97 9.43 8.80
CA GLY A 19 -9.44 9.50 10.18
C GLY A 19 -9.04 8.30 11.04
N GLY A 20 -8.03 7.54 10.62
CA GLY A 20 -7.52 6.38 11.32
C GLY A 20 -6.75 6.72 12.61
N GLN A 21 -6.34 5.67 13.32
CA GLN A 21 -5.58 5.78 14.57
C GLN A 21 -4.22 6.47 14.37
N ASP A 22 -3.59 6.28 13.20
CA ASP A 22 -2.39 7.03 12.83
C ASP A 22 -2.77 8.38 12.21
N ALA A 23 -2.97 9.37 13.07
CA ALA A 23 -3.29 10.75 12.67
C ALA A 23 -2.22 11.41 11.80
N SER A 24 -0.99 10.86 11.73
CA SER A 24 0.07 11.42 10.90
C SER A 24 -0.24 11.33 9.41
N TRP A 25 -1.09 10.39 8.99
CA TRP A 25 -1.50 10.25 7.60
C TRP A 25 -2.40 11.39 7.15
N ASP A 26 -3.42 11.74 7.93
CA ASP A 26 -4.28 12.90 7.65
C ASP A 26 -3.48 14.22 7.71
N GLU A 27 -2.59 14.36 8.71
CA GLU A 27 -1.72 15.53 8.83
C GLU A 27 -0.80 15.68 7.61
N ALA A 28 -0.16 14.58 7.17
CA ALA A 28 0.66 14.57 5.97
C ALA A 28 -0.17 14.88 4.71
N TRP A 29 -1.32 14.24 4.54
CA TRP A 29 -2.20 14.43 3.40
C TRP A 29 -2.60 15.90 3.20
N SER A 30 -2.92 16.60 4.30
CA SER A 30 -3.28 18.03 4.27
C SER A 30 -2.13 18.95 3.82
N ARG A 31 -0.87 18.50 3.96
CA ARG A 31 0.34 19.26 3.63
C ARG A 31 0.91 18.92 2.25
N LEU A 32 0.49 17.80 1.67
CA LEU A 32 0.86 17.40 0.31
C LEU A 32 0.01 18.19 -0.70
N VAL A 33 0.66 19.02 -1.51
CA VAL A 33 0.03 19.93 -2.48
C VAL A 33 0.31 19.56 -3.94
N GLY A 34 1.31 18.70 -4.19
CA GLY A 34 1.63 18.15 -5.50
C GLY A 34 0.86 16.89 -5.85
N TRP A 35 1.39 16.11 -6.80
CA TRP A 35 0.83 14.79 -7.10
C TRP A 35 0.84 13.91 -5.84
N LYS A 36 -0.31 13.36 -5.47
CA LYS A 36 -0.44 12.50 -4.31
C LYS A 36 -1.45 11.38 -4.52
N ARG A 37 -1.20 10.24 -3.86
CA ARG A 37 -2.15 9.12 -3.75
C ARG A 37 -2.10 8.55 -2.34
N TRP A 38 -3.27 8.22 -1.82
CA TRP A 38 -3.46 7.49 -0.58
C TRP A 38 -4.14 6.17 -0.89
N LEU A 39 -3.35 5.11 -0.86
CA LEU A 39 -3.79 3.76 -1.16
C LEU A 39 -3.77 2.89 0.10
N THR A 40 -4.84 2.14 0.32
CA THR A 40 -4.91 1.14 1.39
C THR A 40 -5.15 -0.25 0.82
N VAL A 41 -4.67 -1.30 1.48
CA VAL A 41 -4.74 -2.68 0.99
C VAL A 41 -5.53 -3.58 1.95
N ALA A 42 -6.67 -4.09 1.48
CA ALA A 42 -7.53 -5.01 2.22
C ALA A 42 -6.81 -6.33 2.52
N GLY A 43 -6.90 -6.77 3.78
CA GLY A 43 -6.24 -7.99 4.24
C GLY A 43 -4.72 -7.88 4.41
N ALA A 44 -4.12 -6.73 4.13
CA ALA A 44 -2.71 -6.49 4.43
C ALA A 44 -2.50 -6.24 5.93
N GLY A 45 -1.38 -6.75 6.45
CA GLY A 45 -0.83 -6.37 7.75
C GLY A 45 0.39 -5.48 7.55
N HIS A 46 0.95 -4.92 8.62
CA HIS A 46 2.12 -4.03 8.53
C HIS A 46 3.30 -4.66 7.76
N ALA A 47 3.51 -5.97 7.92
CA ALA A 47 4.59 -6.69 7.24
C ALA A 47 4.33 -6.98 5.75
N SER A 48 3.10 -6.76 5.24
CA SER A 48 2.73 -7.08 3.85
C SER A 48 3.64 -6.40 2.83
N PHE A 49 4.18 -5.24 3.16
CA PHE A 49 5.00 -4.45 2.23
C PHE A 49 6.50 -4.81 2.30
N THR A 50 6.83 -6.01 2.79
CA THR A 50 8.20 -6.55 2.95
C THR A 50 8.29 -8.00 2.46
N ASP A 51 9.49 -8.60 2.54
CA ASP A 51 9.67 -10.02 2.21
C ASP A 51 9.20 -11.00 3.30
N ILE A 52 8.86 -10.50 4.50
CA ILE A 52 8.47 -11.35 5.65
C ILE A 52 7.33 -12.32 5.30
N PRO A 53 6.21 -11.89 4.69
CA PRO A 53 5.11 -12.79 4.36
C PRO A 53 5.49 -13.87 3.34
N ALA A 54 6.29 -13.51 2.34
CA ALA A 54 6.76 -14.45 1.32
C ALA A 54 7.73 -15.49 1.92
N LEU A 55 8.60 -15.07 2.83
CA LEU A 55 9.48 -15.99 3.58
C LEU A 55 8.69 -16.90 4.51
N ALA A 56 7.71 -16.36 5.24
CA ALA A 56 6.83 -17.14 6.12
C ALA A 56 6.05 -18.21 5.34
N GLU A 57 5.46 -17.84 4.19
CA GLU A 57 4.76 -18.75 3.29
C GLU A 57 5.68 -19.88 2.80
N ARG A 58 6.92 -19.54 2.41
CA ARG A 58 7.92 -20.53 1.96
C ARG A 58 8.39 -21.47 3.06
N LEU A 59 8.35 -21.03 4.32
CA LEU A 59 8.67 -21.83 5.49
C LEU A 59 7.47 -22.63 6.02
N GLY A 60 6.30 -22.55 5.37
CA GLY A 60 5.09 -23.25 5.78
C GLY A 60 4.49 -22.70 7.09
N MET A 61 4.84 -21.46 7.46
CA MET A 61 4.23 -20.82 8.63
C MET A 61 2.76 -20.50 8.35
N PRO A 62 1.84 -20.78 9.28
CA PRO A 62 0.44 -20.51 9.05
C PRO A 62 0.19 -19.00 8.95
N SER A 63 -0.57 -18.60 7.93
CA SER A 63 -1.07 -17.22 7.80
C SER A 63 -1.92 -16.86 9.01
N GLY A 64 -1.76 -15.64 9.54
CA GLY A 64 -2.48 -15.17 10.73
C GLY A 64 -2.06 -15.75 12.08
N ALA A 65 -1.14 -16.73 12.15
CA ALA A 65 -1.07 -17.58 13.34
C ALA A 65 -0.08 -17.20 14.45
N ALA A 66 0.80 -16.21 14.32
CA ALA A 66 1.72 -15.89 15.45
C ALA A 66 2.44 -14.54 15.43
N LEU A 67 2.30 -13.69 14.40
CA LEU A 67 3.00 -12.41 14.36
C LEU A 67 2.00 -11.25 14.46
N PRO A 68 2.20 -10.27 15.36
CA PRO A 68 1.32 -9.10 15.53
C PRO A 68 1.25 -8.16 14.31
N ILE A 69 1.92 -8.53 13.23
CA ILE A 69 2.02 -7.83 11.93
C ILE A 69 1.40 -8.65 10.78
N SER A 70 0.71 -9.76 11.10
CA SER A 70 0.28 -10.76 10.12
C SER A 70 -0.86 -10.27 9.23
N ALA A 71 -0.76 -10.62 7.95
CA ALA A 71 -1.71 -10.31 6.90
C ALA A 71 -2.62 -11.52 6.63
N ALA A 72 -3.87 -11.27 6.26
CA ALA A 72 -4.72 -12.28 5.62
C ALA A 72 -4.32 -12.50 4.14
N LEU A 73 -3.57 -11.56 3.56
CA LEU A 73 -3.09 -11.62 2.18
C LEU A 73 -1.96 -12.66 2.03
N PRO A 74 -1.98 -13.53 1.00
CA PRO A 74 -0.86 -14.41 0.70
C PRO A 74 0.45 -13.65 0.53
N GLY A 75 1.58 -14.26 0.89
CA GLY A 75 2.88 -13.58 0.87
C GLY A 75 3.34 -13.25 -0.54
N SER A 76 3.20 -14.20 -1.45
CA SER A 76 3.39 -14.00 -2.89
C SER A 76 2.57 -12.83 -3.44
N ARG A 77 1.31 -12.71 -3.02
CA ARG A 77 0.41 -11.63 -3.44
C ARG A 77 0.81 -10.27 -2.84
N SER A 78 1.28 -10.27 -1.60
CA SER A 78 1.78 -9.07 -0.93
C SER A 78 3.01 -8.48 -1.65
N VAL A 79 3.93 -9.35 -2.11
CA VAL A 79 5.10 -8.95 -2.91
C VAL A 79 4.69 -8.41 -4.28
N ASP A 80 3.80 -9.11 -4.99
CA ASP A 80 3.29 -8.68 -6.30
C ASP A 80 2.66 -7.28 -6.23
N LEU A 81 1.71 -7.08 -5.31
CA LEU A 81 1.03 -5.80 -5.11
C LEU A 81 2.02 -4.67 -4.76
N THR A 82 2.92 -4.92 -3.81
CA THR A 82 3.92 -3.91 -3.40
C THR A 82 4.80 -3.51 -4.58
N ARG A 83 5.31 -4.48 -5.35
CA ARG A 83 6.15 -4.21 -6.53
C ARG A 83 5.39 -3.49 -7.63
N ALA A 84 4.13 -3.85 -7.88
CA ALA A 84 3.30 -3.24 -8.91
C ALA A 84 3.08 -1.75 -8.64
N TYR A 85 2.64 -1.39 -7.42
CA TYR A 85 2.32 0.00 -7.08
C TYR A 85 3.56 0.87 -6.86
N VAL A 86 4.60 0.35 -6.23
CA VAL A 86 5.88 1.08 -6.07
C VAL A 86 6.57 1.25 -7.43
N GLY A 87 6.58 0.21 -8.26
CA GLY A 87 7.11 0.25 -9.62
C GLY A 87 6.36 1.26 -10.49
N ALA A 88 5.03 1.24 -10.46
CA ALA A 88 4.21 2.22 -11.15
C ALA A 88 4.52 3.66 -10.72
N PHE A 89 4.67 3.91 -9.41
CA PHE A 89 5.03 5.24 -8.92
C PHE A 89 6.35 5.75 -9.53
N PHE A 90 7.39 4.91 -9.53
CA PHE A 90 8.68 5.29 -10.09
C PHE A 90 8.69 5.37 -11.61
N ASP A 91 8.01 4.46 -12.31
CA ASP A 91 7.88 4.54 -13.76
C ASP A 91 7.19 5.84 -14.19
N GLN A 92 6.15 6.27 -13.47
CA GLN A 92 5.47 7.52 -13.75
C GLN A 92 6.35 8.74 -13.49
N HIS A 93 7.00 8.81 -12.32
CA HIS A 93 7.66 10.04 -11.90
C HIS A 93 9.15 10.14 -12.25
N LEU A 94 9.82 9.02 -12.52
CA LEU A 94 11.23 9.00 -12.90
C LEU A 94 11.46 8.66 -14.38
N ARG A 95 10.49 7.99 -15.02
CA ARG A 95 10.60 7.59 -16.43
C ARG A 95 9.55 8.22 -17.34
N GLY A 96 8.59 8.94 -16.78
CA GLY A 96 7.52 9.59 -17.56
C GLY A 96 6.58 8.61 -18.25
N VAL A 97 6.51 7.36 -17.79
CA VAL A 97 5.62 6.33 -18.33
C VAL A 97 4.26 6.44 -17.65
N PRO A 98 3.15 6.69 -18.37
CA PRO A 98 1.83 6.76 -17.75
C PRO A 98 1.46 5.46 -17.04
N GLN A 99 0.91 5.55 -15.82
CA GLN A 99 0.59 4.38 -15.00
C GLN A 99 -0.88 4.43 -14.54
N PRO A 100 -1.83 3.92 -15.37
CA PRO A 100 -3.26 3.90 -15.05
C PRO A 100 -3.58 3.18 -13.73
N LEU A 101 -2.69 2.28 -13.30
CA LEU A 101 -2.76 1.59 -12.01
C LEU A 101 -2.84 2.55 -10.82
N LEU A 102 -2.29 3.77 -10.96
CA LEU A 102 -2.29 4.80 -9.93
C LEU A 102 -3.49 5.76 -10.03
N ASP A 103 -4.39 5.60 -11.00
CA ASP A 103 -5.47 6.56 -11.23
C ASP A 103 -6.85 6.03 -10.83
N SER A 104 -7.03 4.70 -10.80
CA SER A 104 -8.31 4.09 -10.44
C SER A 104 -8.16 2.64 -9.95
N PRO A 105 -9.18 2.09 -9.28
CA PRO A 105 -9.18 0.67 -8.89
C PRO A 105 -8.94 -0.26 -10.07
N SER A 106 -8.10 -1.28 -9.85
CA SER A 106 -7.75 -2.26 -10.88
C SER A 106 -8.39 -3.62 -10.56
N PRO A 107 -9.08 -4.28 -11.51
CA PRO A 107 -9.55 -5.65 -11.34
C PRO A 107 -8.43 -6.65 -11.09
N ALA A 108 -7.20 -6.34 -11.50
CA ALA A 108 -6.02 -7.15 -11.23
C ALA A 108 -5.51 -7.01 -9.78
N TYR A 109 -5.96 -5.97 -9.05
CA TYR A 109 -5.60 -5.67 -7.65
C TYR A 109 -6.85 -5.27 -6.84
N PRO A 110 -7.84 -6.18 -6.70
CA PRO A 110 -9.09 -5.90 -6.02
C PRO A 110 -8.94 -5.60 -4.52
N GLU A 111 -7.76 -5.81 -3.94
CA GLU A 111 -7.43 -5.50 -2.55
C GLU A 111 -7.14 -4.01 -2.33
N VAL A 112 -6.74 -3.29 -3.38
CA VAL A 112 -6.34 -1.88 -3.27
C VAL A 112 -7.55 -0.96 -3.26
N ARG A 113 -7.54 0.00 -2.34
CA ARG A 113 -8.55 1.04 -2.17
C ARG A 113 -7.89 2.40 -2.36
N PHE A 114 -8.61 3.30 -3.01
CA PHE A 114 -8.19 4.67 -3.23
C PHE A 114 -8.92 5.57 -2.23
N ASN A 115 -8.15 6.39 -1.53
CA ASN A 115 -8.66 7.36 -0.56
C ASN A 115 -8.34 8.78 -1.05
N ASN A 116 -9.31 9.68 -0.90
CA ASN A 116 -9.17 11.09 -1.24
C ASN A 116 -10.06 11.94 -0.31
N PRO A 117 -9.75 11.95 1.00
CA PRO A 117 -10.47 12.78 1.98
C PRO A 117 -10.20 14.28 1.78
#